data_AF-A0A7C3ACP7-F1
#
_entry.id   AF-A0A7C3ACP7-F1
#
_cell.length_a   1.000
_cell.length_b   1.000
_cell.length_c   1.000
_cell.angle_alpha   90.00
_cell.angle_beta   90.00
_cell.angle_gamma   90.00
#
_symmetry.space_group_name_H-M   'P 1'
#
loop_
_entity.id
_entity.type
_entity.pdbx_description
1 polymer ?
#
loop_
_entity_poly.entity_id
_entity_poly.type
_entity_poly.pdbx_seq_one_letter_code
_entity_poly.pdbx_strand_id
1 'polypeptide(L)'
;MLRRLRELGYEAGSGVMVGIPGQTCASLAHDVAFFQELDLDMVGVGPYIAHPATPLGSGAMLPAAPAGEQVPNSEEMTYKVVALTRLACPQANIPSTTALATLNLAQGRELGLQRGANVVMPNLTPPQYRVLYEIYPAKACIQEDAVACHTCMKARIQSIGRTVGAGPGSRQRNGEKT
;
A
#
# COMPACT_ATOMS: atom_id res chain seq x y z
N MET A 1 -0.99 -19.63 -7.08
CA MET A 1 -1.69 -19.37 -5.80
C MET A 1 -2.82 -18.34 -5.93
N LEU A 2 -2.58 -17.11 -6.40
CA LEU A 2 -3.64 -16.09 -6.51
C LEU A 2 -4.83 -16.49 -7.38
N ARG A 3 -4.59 -17.10 -8.56
CA ARG A 3 -5.67 -17.65 -9.42
C ARG A 3 -6.53 -18.68 -8.67
N ARG A 4 -5.91 -19.50 -7.80
CA ARG A 4 -6.62 -20.49 -6.98
C ARG A 4 -7.50 -19.86 -5.91
N LEU A 5 -7.07 -18.76 -5.28
CA LEU A 5 -7.91 -18.03 -4.32
C LEU A 5 -9.16 -17.47 -5.01
N ARG A 6 -9.00 -16.94 -6.23
CA ARG A 6 -10.14 -16.50 -7.05
C ARG A 6 -11.07 -17.65 -7.40
N GLU A 7 -10.55 -18.79 -7.85
CA GLU A 7 -11.36 -19.99 -8.14
C GLU A 7 -12.21 -20.45 -6.94
N LEU A 8 -11.72 -20.20 -5.72
CA LEU A 8 -12.42 -20.51 -4.47
C LEU A 8 -13.44 -19.42 -4.05
N GLY A 9 -13.57 -18.32 -4.81
CA GLY A 9 -14.51 -17.24 -4.54
C GLY A 9 -13.99 -16.15 -3.59
N TYR A 10 -12.69 -16.10 -3.29
CA TYR A 10 -12.11 -15.00 -2.52
C TYR A 10 -11.89 -13.75 -3.36
N GLU A 11 -12.06 -12.57 -2.74
CA GLU A 11 -11.47 -11.33 -3.23
C GLU A 11 -9.94 -11.42 -3.10
N ALA A 12 -9.25 -11.50 -4.25
CA ALA A 12 -7.82 -11.73 -4.28
C ALA A 12 -7.05 -10.39 -4.28
N GLY A 13 -6.17 -10.25 -3.30
CA GLY A 13 -5.24 -9.13 -3.19
C GLY A 13 -3.81 -9.49 -3.57
N SER A 14 -3.11 -8.56 -4.21
CA SER A 14 -1.65 -8.61 -4.38
C SER A 14 -1.04 -7.20 -4.28
N GLY A 15 0.22 -7.03 -4.63
CA GLY A 15 0.88 -5.74 -4.52
C GLY A 15 2.38 -5.79 -4.74
N VAL A 16 3.01 -4.62 -4.65
CA VAL A 16 4.46 -4.45 -4.80
C VAL A 16 5.02 -3.42 -3.82
N MET A 17 6.29 -3.58 -3.48
CA MET A 17 7.09 -2.55 -2.82
C MET A 17 7.82 -1.69 -3.86
N VAL A 18 7.95 -0.40 -3.58
CA VAL A 18 8.58 0.59 -4.47
C VAL A 18 9.94 1.01 -3.91
N GLY A 19 10.98 0.97 -4.74
CA GLY A 19 12.33 1.41 -4.38
C GLY A 19 13.21 0.33 -3.75
N ILE A 20 12.95 -0.95 -4.03
CA ILE A 20 13.84 -2.04 -3.60
C ILE A 20 15.18 -1.92 -4.35
N PRO A 21 16.35 -2.17 -3.71
CA PRO A 21 17.62 -2.22 -4.41
C PRO A 21 17.57 -3.20 -5.60
N GLY A 22 17.93 -2.73 -6.79
CA GLY A 22 17.90 -3.50 -8.04
C GLY A 22 16.61 -3.37 -8.85
N GLN A 23 15.58 -2.73 -8.31
CA GLN A 23 14.31 -2.52 -9.01
C GLN A 23 14.43 -1.44 -10.10
N THR A 24 13.90 -1.71 -11.29
CA THR A 24 13.86 -0.75 -12.41
C THR A 24 12.45 -0.22 -12.66
N CYS A 25 12.34 0.92 -13.36
CA CYS A 25 11.04 1.45 -13.78
C CYS A 25 10.29 0.47 -14.68
N ALA A 26 11.01 -0.30 -15.50
CA ALA A 26 10.43 -1.36 -16.33
C ALA A 26 9.81 -2.47 -15.48
N SER A 27 10.45 -2.86 -14.37
CA SER A 27 9.89 -3.82 -13.41
C SER A 27 8.58 -3.32 -12.83
N LEU A 28 8.52 -2.06 -12.37
CA LEU A 28 7.28 -1.47 -11.84
C LEU A 28 6.16 -1.34 -12.89
N ALA A 29 6.51 -0.98 -14.13
CA ALA A 29 5.55 -0.92 -15.21
C ALA A 29 4.97 -2.31 -15.52
N HIS A 30 5.81 -3.34 -15.49
CA HIS A 30 5.38 -4.73 -15.62
C HIS A 30 4.46 -5.16 -14.47
N ASP A 31 4.80 -4.81 -13.22
CA ASP A 31 3.96 -5.10 -12.06
C ASP A 31 2.55 -4.48 -12.21
N VAL A 32 2.46 -3.20 -12.62
CA VAL A 32 1.18 -2.51 -12.85
C VAL A 32 0.37 -3.19 -13.96
N ALA A 33 1.00 -3.55 -15.08
CA ALA A 33 0.34 -4.28 -16.15
C ALA A 33 -0.14 -5.67 -15.69
N PHE A 34 0.65 -6.33 -14.86
CA PHE A 34 0.32 -7.66 -14.32
C PHE A 34 -0.85 -7.61 -13.34
N PHE A 35 -1.00 -6.55 -12.55
CA PHE A 35 -2.19 -6.37 -11.71
C PHE A 35 -3.48 -6.32 -12.53
N GLN A 36 -3.43 -5.64 -13.69
CA GLN A 36 -4.56 -5.57 -14.62
C GLN A 36 -4.83 -6.91 -15.30
N GLU A 37 -3.79 -7.60 -15.78
CA GLU A 37 -3.91 -8.94 -16.36
C GLU A 37 -4.54 -9.92 -15.36
N LEU A 38 -4.10 -9.83 -14.11
CA LEU A 38 -4.67 -10.62 -13.04
C LEU A 38 -6.06 -10.16 -12.64
N ASP A 39 -6.57 -8.99 -12.99
CA ASP A 39 -7.89 -8.48 -12.56
C ASP A 39 -8.09 -8.54 -11.02
N LEU A 40 -7.12 -8.03 -10.27
CA LEU A 40 -7.10 -8.10 -8.81
C LEU A 40 -8.22 -7.29 -8.15
N ASP A 41 -8.77 -7.81 -7.05
CA ASP A 41 -9.80 -7.14 -6.27
C ASP A 41 -9.21 -6.06 -5.36
N MET A 42 -7.98 -6.31 -4.89
CA MET A 42 -7.20 -5.37 -4.08
C MET A 42 -5.74 -5.30 -4.55
N VAL A 43 -5.17 -4.09 -4.59
CA VAL A 43 -3.76 -3.88 -4.96
C VAL A 43 -3.06 -2.99 -3.94
N GLY A 44 -2.14 -3.56 -3.16
CA GLY A 44 -1.30 -2.85 -2.21
C GLY A 44 -0.03 -2.30 -2.85
N VAL A 45 0.22 -1.00 -2.69
CA VAL A 45 1.47 -0.35 -3.11
C VAL A 45 2.06 0.41 -1.93
N GLY A 46 3.34 0.17 -1.64
CA GLY A 46 4.02 0.86 -0.53
C GLY A 46 5.51 1.02 -0.80
N PRO A 47 6.17 1.99 -0.15
CA PRO A 47 7.61 2.13 -0.26
C PRO A 47 8.32 0.94 0.42
N TYR A 48 9.49 0.58 -0.09
CA TYR A 48 10.42 -0.27 0.63
C TYR A 48 11.06 0.55 1.76
N ILE A 49 10.92 0.07 3.00
CA ILE A 49 11.57 0.66 4.17
C ILE A 49 12.59 -0.35 4.68
N ALA A 50 13.86 0.02 4.61
CA ALA A 50 14.96 -0.86 4.99
C ALA A 50 14.94 -1.16 6.49
N HIS A 51 14.96 -2.45 6.84
CA HIS A 51 15.11 -2.88 8.22
C HIS A 51 16.58 -3.24 8.51
N PRO A 52 17.24 -2.61 9.49
CA PRO A 52 18.69 -2.76 9.71
C PRO A 52 19.11 -4.20 10.04
N ALA A 53 18.23 -4.99 10.65
CA ALA A 53 18.47 -6.41 10.94
C ALA A 53 18.24 -7.37 9.75
N THR A 54 18.10 -6.85 8.52
CA THR A 54 17.91 -7.68 7.31
C THR A 54 19.08 -7.50 6.34
N PRO A 55 19.40 -8.49 5.48
CA PRO A 55 20.50 -8.36 4.53
C PRO A 55 20.41 -7.15 3.60
N LEU A 56 19.19 -6.79 3.17
CA LEU A 56 18.97 -5.62 2.32
C LEU A 56 19.13 -4.30 3.09
N GLY A 57 18.75 -4.27 4.37
CA GLY A 57 18.87 -3.06 5.20
C GLY A 57 20.24 -2.87 5.84
N SER A 58 20.99 -3.95 6.09
CA SER A 58 22.38 -3.89 6.55
C SER A 58 23.38 -3.61 5.42
N GLY A 59 22.95 -3.74 4.16
CA GLY A 59 23.81 -3.65 2.99
C GLY A 59 24.56 -4.95 2.66
N ALA A 60 24.35 -6.04 3.39
CA ALA A 60 24.96 -7.34 3.11
C ALA A 60 24.50 -7.94 1.77
N MET A 61 23.32 -7.54 1.28
CA MET A 61 22.79 -7.90 -0.03
C MET A 61 22.22 -6.65 -0.69
N LEU A 62 22.89 -6.15 -1.73
CA LEU A 62 22.43 -5.00 -2.51
C LEU A 62 22.49 -5.35 -4.00
N PRO A 63 21.43 -5.96 -4.56
CA PRO A 63 21.32 -6.13 -6.00
C PRO A 63 21.42 -4.76 -6.68
N ALA A 64 22.22 -4.68 -7.74
CA ALA A 64 22.36 -3.47 -8.53
C ALA A 64 21.38 -3.48 -9.70
N ALA A 65 20.69 -2.37 -9.91
CA ALA A 65 20.02 -2.11 -11.18
C ALA A 65 21.07 -1.64 -12.21
N PRO A 66 20.79 -1.75 -13.51
CA PRO A 66 21.61 -1.12 -14.53
C PRO A 66 21.80 0.38 -14.25
N ALA A 67 22.91 0.94 -14.74
CA ALA A 67 23.28 2.32 -14.47
C ALA A 67 22.17 3.29 -14.89
N GLY A 68 21.67 4.08 -13.94
CA GLY A 68 20.58 5.04 -14.17
C GLY A 68 19.17 4.47 -14.19
N GLU A 69 18.99 3.15 -13.99
CA GLU A 69 17.68 2.50 -14.04
C GLU A 69 17.04 2.25 -12.67
N GLN A 70 17.78 2.44 -11.58
CA GLN A 70 17.26 2.27 -10.22
C GLN A 70 16.06 3.17 -10.00
N VAL A 71 14.95 2.56 -9.60
CA VAL A 71 13.76 3.28 -9.15
C VAL A 71 14.11 4.07 -7.89
N PRO A 72 13.79 5.38 -7.83
CA PRO A 72 13.90 6.15 -6.61
C PRO A 72 13.06 5.55 -5.48
N ASN A 73 13.68 5.26 -4.34
CA ASN A 73 12.96 4.92 -3.12
C ASN A 73 12.45 6.21 -2.45
N SER A 74 11.39 6.78 -3.02
CA SER A 74 10.78 8.01 -2.52
C SER A 74 9.27 7.89 -2.37
N GLU A 75 8.74 8.75 -1.51
CA GLU A 75 7.30 8.93 -1.32
C GLU A 75 6.64 9.24 -2.69
N GLU A 76 7.19 10.21 -3.43
CA GLU A 76 6.71 10.63 -4.75
C GLU A 76 6.62 9.47 -5.74
N MET A 77 7.66 8.64 -5.82
CA MET A 77 7.65 7.50 -6.75
C MET A 77 6.57 6.49 -6.36
N THR A 78 6.43 6.21 -5.06
CA THR A 78 5.35 5.33 -4.58
C THR A 78 3.98 5.87 -4.98
N TYR A 79 3.75 7.18 -4.86
CA TYR A 79 2.50 7.78 -5.28
C TYR A 79 2.25 7.72 -6.78
N LYS A 80 3.29 7.85 -7.62
CA LYS A 80 3.17 7.63 -9.07
C LYS A 80 2.67 6.21 -9.35
N VAL A 81 3.21 5.20 -8.66
CA VAL A 81 2.77 3.81 -8.82
C VAL A 81 1.33 3.61 -8.32
N VAL A 82 0.94 4.22 -7.21
CA VAL A 82 -0.47 4.20 -6.74
C VAL A 82 -1.41 4.79 -7.80
N ALA A 83 -1.07 5.94 -8.38
CA ALA A 83 -1.86 6.60 -9.40
C ALA A 83 -1.97 5.77 -10.69
N LEU A 84 -0.85 5.21 -11.16
CA LEU A 84 -0.82 4.31 -12.33
C LEU A 84 -1.64 3.04 -12.08
N THR A 85 -1.55 2.47 -10.88
CA THR A 85 -2.36 1.31 -10.48
C THR A 85 -3.85 1.63 -10.54
N ARG A 86 -4.28 2.80 -10.07
CA ARG A 86 -5.69 3.23 -10.19
C ARG A 86 -6.12 3.36 -11.65
N LEU A 87 -5.27 3.90 -12.52
CA LEU A 87 -5.59 4.03 -13.95
C LEU A 87 -5.72 2.67 -14.63
N ALA A 88 -4.82 1.72 -14.33
CA ALA A 88 -4.85 0.38 -14.90
C ALA A 88 -5.96 -0.51 -14.30
N CYS A 89 -6.24 -0.35 -13.01
CA CYS A 89 -7.20 -1.15 -12.23
C CYS A 89 -8.28 -0.23 -11.61
N PRO A 90 -9.17 0.39 -12.41
CA PRO A 90 -10.07 1.45 -11.95
C PRO A 90 -11.05 1.04 -10.86
N GLN A 91 -11.36 -0.26 -10.74
CA GLN A 91 -12.29 -0.80 -9.74
C GLN A 91 -11.62 -1.39 -8.52
N ALA A 92 -10.30 -1.60 -8.54
CA ALA A 92 -9.61 -2.28 -7.45
C ALA A 92 -9.67 -1.45 -6.17
N ASN A 93 -9.75 -2.13 -5.03
CA ASN A 93 -9.51 -1.53 -3.74
C ASN A 93 -8.01 -1.30 -3.57
N ILE A 94 -7.58 -0.06 -3.36
CA ILE A 94 -6.18 0.32 -3.24
C ILE A 94 -5.99 0.97 -1.86
N PRO A 95 -5.22 0.37 -0.95
CA PRO A 95 -4.96 0.95 0.36
C PRO A 95 -3.90 2.05 0.29
N SER A 96 -4.14 3.13 1.03
CA SER A 96 -3.11 4.06 1.44
C SER A 96 -2.34 3.43 2.61
N THR A 97 -1.18 2.84 2.29
CA THR A 97 -0.49 1.91 3.19
C THR A 97 0.13 2.62 4.40
N THR A 98 0.27 1.88 5.51
CA THR A 98 0.97 2.39 6.71
C THR A 98 2.43 2.75 6.44
N ALA A 99 3.05 2.16 5.42
CA ALA A 99 4.43 2.46 5.03
C ALA A 99 4.54 3.90 4.47
N LEU A 100 3.59 4.35 3.65
CA LEU A 100 3.50 5.77 3.25
C LEU A 100 3.31 6.69 4.46
N ALA A 101 2.44 6.30 5.39
CA ALA A 101 2.24 7.04 6.64
C ALA A 101 3.48 7.07 7.53
N THR A 102 4.39 6.10 7.39
CA THR A 102 5.65 6.02 8.14
C THR A 102 6.69 6.97 7.55
N LEU A 103 6.74 7.10 6.22
CA LEU A 103 7.60 8.10 5.56
C LEU A 103 7.12 9.54 5.76
N ASN A 104 5.79 9.74 5.82
CA ASN A 104 5.17 11.04 6.04
C ASN A 104 4.08 10.94 7.11
N LEU A 105 4.48 11.15 8.36
CA LEU A 105 3.58 11.08 9.53
C LEU A 105 2.46 12.12 9.48
N ALA A 106 2.70 13.26 8.83
CA ALA A 106 1.75 14.35 8.75
C ALA A 106 0.61 14.03 7.77
N GLN A 107 0.93 13.68 6.53
CA GLN A 107 -0.05 13.62 5.43
C GLN A 107 0.07 12.38 4.53
N GLY A 108 0.92 11.40 4.86
CA GLY A 108 1.19 10.27 3.97
C GLY A 108 -0.05 9.45 3.62
N ARG A 109 -0.99 9.32 4.56
CA ARG A 109 -2.26 8.60 4.32
C ARG A 109 -3.17 9.37 3.37
N GLU A 110 -3.37 10.65 3.66
CA GLU A 110 -4.23 11.57 2.91
C GLU A 110 -3.76 11.71 1.47
N LEU A 111 -2.46 11.91 1.29
CA LEU A 111 -1.86 12.02 -0.03
C LEU A 111 -2.02 10.73 -0.83
N GLY A 112 -1.90 9.56 -0.21
CA GLY A 112 -2.21 8.29 -0.88
C GLY A 112 -3.67 8.21 -1.33
N LEU A 113 -4.62 8.62 -0.47
CA LEU A 113 -6.05 8.67 -0.80
C LEU A 113 -6.37 9.66 -1.93
N GLN A 114 -5.67 10.79 -1.98
CA GLN A 114 -5.83 11.80 -3.04
C GLN A 114 -5.19 11.39 -4.37
N ARG A 115 -4.37 10.33 -4.38
CA ARG A 115 -3.60 9.88 -5.56
C ARG A 115 -4.04 8.52 -6.10
N GLY A 116 -5.21 8.03 -5.69
CA GLY A 116 -5.84 6.84 -6.26
C GLY A 116 -6.25 5.78 -5.25
N ALA A 117 -5.79 5.87 -3.99
CA ALA A 117 -6.22 4.96 -2.94
C ALA A 117 -7.66 5.26 -2.47
N ASN A 118 -8.36 4.21 -2.02
CA ASN A 118 -9.70 4.28 -1.46
C ASN A 118 -9.87 3.48 -0.15
N VAL A 119 -8.81 2.83 0.33
CA VAL A 119 -8.83 2.05 1.59
C VAL A 119 -7.80 2.63 2.57
N VAL A 120 -8.13 2.59 3.87
CA VAL A 120 -7.17 2.81 4.97
C VAL A 120 -7.19 1.60 5.89
N MET A 121 -6.05 1.27 6.47
CA MET A 121 -5.90 0.09 7.34
C MET A 121 -5.40 0.52 8.73
N PRO A 122 -6.30 0.86 9.67
CA PRO A 122 -5.92 1.20 11.02
C PRO A 122 -5.32 -0.01 11.74
N ASN A 123 -4.32 0.22 12.60
CA ASN A 123 -3.70 -0.85 13.36
C ASN A 123 -4.48 -1.11 14.65
N LEU A 124 -5.15 -2.26 14.73
CA LEU A 124 -5.92 -2.68 15.89
C LEU A 124 -5.15 -3.65 16.80
N THR A 125 -3.87 -3.91 16.51
CA THR A 125 -3.03 -4.80 17.32
C THR A 125 -2.84 -4.21 18.71
N PRO A 126 -3.03 -4.98 19.80
CA PRO A 126 -2.77 -4.50 21.16
C PRO A 126 -1.36 -3.93 21.31
N PRO A 127 -1.16 -2.82 22.05
CA PRO A 127 0.14 -2.15 22.13
C PRO A 127 1.30 -3.06 22.51
N GLN A 128 1.11 -4.00 23.44
CA GLN A 128 2.16 -4.92 23.90
C GLN A 128 2.69 -5.85 22.79
N TYR A 129 1.89 -6.15 21.78
CA TYR A 129 2.30 -6.99 20.64
C TYR A 129 2.68 -6.16 19.41
N ARG A 130 2.24 -4.90 19.35
CA ARG A 130 2.48 -4.00 18.21
C ARG A 130 3.96 -3.76 17.98
N VAL A 131 4.75 -3.66 19.06
CA VAL A 131 6.21 -3.50 19.01
C VAL A 131 6.93 -4.73 18.48
N LEU A 132 6.31 -5.91 18.53
CA LEU A 132 6.89 -7.15 18.02
C LEU A 132 6.62 -7.35 16.52
N TYR A 133 5.66 -6.62 15.95
CA TYR A 133 5.30 -6.71 14.52
C TYR A 133 6.08 -5.68 13.70
N GLU A 134 7.39 -5.87 13.61
CA GLU A 134 8.35 -4.94 13.00
C GLU A 134 8.77 -5.40 11.60
N ILE A 135 7.86 -5.31 10.63
CA ILE A 135 8.18 -5.56 9.20
C ILE A 135 9.13 -4.49 8.60
N TYR A 136 9.18 -3.32 9.22
CA TYR A 136 10.13 -2.23 8.99
C TYR A 136 10.18 -1.34 10.25
N PRO A 137 11.30 -0.64 10.50
CA PRO A 137 11.47 0.14 11.72
C PRO A 137 10.54 1.36 11.78
N ALA A 138 10.33 1.86 13.00
CA ALA A 138 9.60 3.10 13.28
C ALA A 138 8.19 3.19 12.66
N LYS A 139 7.52 2.04 12.50
CA LYS A 139 6.18 1.95 11.89
C LYS A 139 5.21 2.97 12.51
N ALA A 140 4.52 3.72 11.65
CA ALA A 140 3.48 4.64 12.11
C ALA A 140 2.43 3.91 12.97
N CYS A 141 1.85 4.63 13.93
CA CYS A 141 0.87 4.14 14.90
C CYS A 141 1.40 3.16 15.97
N ILE A 142 2.70 3.13 16.31
CA ILE A 142 3.17 2.32 17.46
C ILE A 142 2.51 2.77 18.78
N GLN A 143 2.18 4.06 18.92
CA GLN A 143 1.67 4.65 20.17
C GLN A 143 0.17 5.05 20.15
N GLU A 144 -0.56 4.82 19.05
CA GLU A 144 -1.96 5.25 18.96
C GLU A 144 -2.92 4.25 19.67
N ASP A 145 -3.77 4.76 20.56
CA ASP A 145 -4.89 4.01 21.12
C ASP A 145 -5.96 3.74 20.04
N ALA A 146 -6.50 2.51 20.00
CA ALA A 146 -7.40 2.03 18.94
C ALA A 146 -8.70 2.85 18.85
N VAL A 147 -9.24 3.30 19.99
CA VAL A 147 -10.48 4.11 20.04
C VAL A 147 -10.23 5.53 19.54
N ALA A 148 -9.11 6.14 19.94
CA ALA A 148 -8.68 7.44 19.44
C ALA A 148 -8.41 7.39 17.92
N CYS A 149 -7.90 6.25 17.42
CA CYS A 149 -7.59 6.04 16.01
C CYS A 149 -8.84 6.13 15.12
N HIS A 150 -9.98 5.55 15.51
CA HIS A 150 -11.20 5.60 14.67
C HIS A 150 -11.72 7.03 14.47
N THR A 151 -11.86 7.80 15.54
CA THR A 151 -12.35 9.19 15.46
C THR A 151 -11.36 10.09 14.73
N CYS A 152 -10.06 9.95 15.00
CA CYS A 152 -9.00 10.67 14.30
C CYS A 152 -9.01 10.35 12.80
N MET A 153 -9.08 9.07 12.42
CA MET A 153 -9.10 8.66 11.02
C MET A 153 -10.34 9.17 10.29
N LYS A 154 -11.52 9.15 10.93
CA LYS A 154 -12.73 9.73 10.33
C LYS A 154 -12.55 11.22 10.03
N ALA A 155 -12.01 11.99 10.98
CA ALA A 155 -11.74 13.42 10.79
C ALA A 155 -10.72 13.68 9.67
N ARG A 156 -9.65 12.88 9.59
CA ARG A 156 -8.64 12.97 8.53
C ARG A 156 -9.20 12.65 7.13
N ILE A 157 -10.12 11.68 7.03
CA ILE A 157 -10.81 11.38 5.77
C ILE A 157 -11.73 12.53 5.37
N GLN A 158 -12.45 13.12 6.32
CA GLN A 158 -13.35 14.24 6.07
C GLN A 158 -12.59 15.52 5.69
N SER A 159 -11.41 15.77 6.26
CA SER A 159 -10.61 16.97 5.97
C SER A 159 -10.13 17.03 4.51
N ILE A 160 -10.04 15.89 3.82
CA ILE A 160 -9.73 15.80 2.38
C ILE A 160 -10.97 15.69 1.49
N GLY A 161 -12.16 15.98 2.03
CA GLY A 161 -13.42 15.97 1.27
C GLY A 161 -13.94 14.57 0.93
N ARG A 162 -13.55 13.54 1.69
CA ARG A 162 -13.97 12.15 1.49
C ARG A 162 -14.92 11.70 2.61
N THR A 163 -15.61 10.59 2.38
CA THR A 163 -16.50 9.96 3.37
C THR A 163 -15.99 8.57 3.72
N VAL A 164 -16.33 8.12 4.94
CA VAL A 164 -16.06 6.73 5.36
C VAL A 164 -17.09 5.83 4.69
N GLY A 165 -16.62 4.73 4.09
CA GLY A 165 -17.49 3.74 3.45
C GLY A 165 -18.44 3.06 4.44
N ALA A 166 -19.58 2.59 3.93
CA ALA A 166 -20.52 1.78 4.68
C ALA A 166 -20.46 0.32 4.21
N GLY A 167 -20.73 -0.61 5.12
CA GLY A 167 -20.69 -2.04 4.83
C GLY A 167 -19.27 -2.60 4.64
N PRO A 168 -19.14 -3.78 4.00
CA PRO A 168 -17.86 -4.48 3.90
C PRO A 168 -16.83 -3.82 2.98
N GLY A 169 -17.25 -2.99 2.02
CA GLY A 169 -16.33 -2.28 1.12
C GLY A 169 -15.75 -3.13 -0.03
N SER A 170 -16.43 -4.22 -0.40
CA SER A 170 -16.07 -5.10 -1.52
C SER A 170 -15.88 -4.36 -2.86
N ARG A 171 -15.07 -4.95 -3.74
CA ARG A 171 -14.82 -4.41 -5.09
C ARG A 171 -16.15 -4.31 -5.86
N GLN A 172 -16.40 -3.15 -6.47
CA GLN A 172 -17.56 -2.93 -7.34
C GLN A 172 -17.18 -3.17 -8.80
N ARG A 173 -17.64 -4.26 -9.40
CA ARG A 173 -17.37 -4.61 -10.81
C ARG A 173 -18.43 -3.97 -11.72
N ASN A 174 -18.00 -3.14 -12.67
CA ASN A 174 -18.91 -2.56 -13.68
C ASN A 174 -19.52 -3.70 -14.50
N GLY A 175 -20.82 -3.94 -14.34
CA GLY A 175 -21.55 -5.00 -15.04
C GLY A 175 -22.41 -5.88 -14.12
N GLU A 176 -22.08 -5.94 -12.83
CA GLU A 176 -22.96 -6.54 -11.83
C GLU A 176 -23.98 -5.48 -11.39
N LYS A 177 -25.15 -5.47 -12.04
CA LYS A 177 -26.32 -4.80 -11.48
C LYS A 177 -26.67 -5.51 -10.17
N THR A 178 -26.50 -4.83 -9.05
CA THR A 178 -27.30 -5.09 -7.84
C THR A 178 -28.78 -4.91 -8.15
#